data_AF-A0A250KRW1-F1
#
_entry.id   AF-A0A250KRW1-F1
#
_cell.length_a   1.000
_cell.length_b   1.000
_cell.length_c   1.000
_cell.angle_alpha   90.00
_cell.angle_beta   90.00
_cell.angle_gamma   90.00
#
_symmetry.space_group_name_H-M   'P 1'
#
loop_
_entity.id
_entity.type
_entity.pdbx_description
1 polymer ?
#
loop_
_entity_poly.entity_id
_entity_poly.type
_entity_poly.pdbx_seq_one_letter_code
_entity_poly.pdbx_strand_id
1 'polypeptide(L)'
;MNQCYSAGDFKKYFTENMNALGAPVPSGLFDSYEKAIGTAATLAGTLHQLGRGATMAELVGATVGVEKLMVAAAFGAAAYTGIVIGSIAVASGRSLGCGSSISDMFVFINQNKLQFQGWNTFYTHNPQIMDKSHPFRSNVGMRAKSSPTSFEYA
;
A
#
# COMPACT_ATOMS: atom_id res chain seq x y z
N MET A 1 -6.31 16.61 -25.36
CA MET A 1 -5.33 15.77 -24.64
C MET A 1 -5.32 16.23 -23.19
N ASN A 2 -6.02 15.53 -22.31
CA ASN A 2 -6.07 15.90 -20.89
C ASN A 2 -4.72 15.53 -20.26
N GLN A 3 -3.97 16.52 -19.78
CA GLN A 3 -2.77 16.30 -18.99
C GLN A 3 -3.13 15.53 -17.73
N CYS A 4 -2.79 14.24 -17.67
CA CYS A 4 -2.96 13.43 -16.47
C CYS A 4 -1.84 13.68 -15.45
N TYR A 5 -0.65 14.06 -15.93
CA TYR A 5 0.50 14.40 -15.10
C TYR A 5 0.44 15.85 -14.63
N SER A 6 0.39 16.00 -13.31
CA SER A 6 0.61 17.26 -12.62
C SER A 6 1.74 17.02 -11.62
N ALA A 7 2.89 17.66 -11.87
CA ALA A 7 4.08 17.51 -11.04
C ALA A 7 3.75 17.92 -9.59
N GLY A 8 4.07 17.05 -8.63
CA GLY A 8 3.81 17.29 -7.20
C GLY A 8 2.49 16.72 -6.67
N ASP A 9 1.61 16.17 -7.52
CA ASP A 9 0.33 15.58 -7.07
C ASP A 9 0.45 14.16 -6.52
N PHE A 10 1.64 13.55 -6.46
CA PHE A 10 1.84 12.21 -5.91
C PHE A 10 1.21 12.06 -4.52
N LYS A 11 1.57 12.96 -3.59
CA LYS A 11 1.06 12.93 -2.21
C LYS A 11 -0.46 13.03 -2.17
N LYS A 12 -1.03 13.90 -3.01
CA LYS A 12 -2.48 14.07 -3.13
C LYS A 12 -3.14 12.76 -3.56
N TYR A 13 -2.68 12.16 -4.65
CA TYR A 13 -3.26 10.92 -5.17
C TYR A 13 -3.04 9.72 -4.27
N PHE A 14 -1.89 9.64 -3.59
CA PHE A 14 -1.63 8.62 -2.57
C PHE A 14 -2.63 8.77 -1.41
N THR A 15 -2.79 9.98 -0.90
CA THR A 15 -3.70 10.28 0.22
C THR A 15 -5.15 10.01 -0.15
N GLU A 16 -5.59 10.41 -1.34
CA GLU A 16 -6.92 10.07 -1.87
C GLU A 16 -7.14 8.56 -1.92
N ASN A 17 -6.17 7.79 -2.42
CA ASN A 17 -6.29 6.34 -2.57
C ASN A 17 -6.39 5.64 -1.21
N MET A 18 -5.54 6.02 -0.25
CA MET A 18 -5.52 5.50 1.12
C MET A 18 -6.80 5.82 1.87
N ASN A 19 -7.27 7.08 1.79
CA ASN A 19 -8.53 7.50 2.41
C ASN A 19 -9.73 6.75 1.85
N ALA A 20 -9.77 6.54 0.52
CA ALA A 20 -10.82 5.75 -0.12
C ALA A 20 -10.81 4.27 0.32
N LEU A 21 -9.67 3.76 0.80
CA LEU A 21 -9.55 2.42 1.36
C LEU A 21 -9.79 2.38 2.88
N GLY A 22 -10.03 3.52 3.53
CA GLY A 22 -10.13 3.61 4.99
C GLY A 22 -8.82 3.32 5.73
N ALA A 23 -7.69 3.49 5.04
CA ALA A 23 -6.36 3.31 5.61
C ALA A 23 -5.77 4.65 6.07
N PRO A 24 -5.16 4.72 7.27
CA PRO A 24 -4.55 5.95 7.74
C PRO A 24 -3.31 6.33 6.93
N VAL A 25 -3.03 7.63 6.82
CA VAL A 25 -1.82 8.16 6.17
C VAL A 25 -0.97 8.90 7.20
N PRO A 26 0.10 8.29 7.71
CA PRO A 26 0.99 8.96 8.64
C PRO A 26 1.84 10.02 7.93
N SER A 27 1.98 11.18 8.59
CA SER A 27 2.68 12.35 8.04
C SER A 27 4.18 12.11 7.88
N GLY A 28 4.78 12.64 6.81
CA GLY A 28 6.23 12.59 6.59
C GLY A 28 6.74 11.36 5.84
N LEU A 29 6.09 10.20 5.98
CA LEU A 29 6.56 8.93 5.37
C LEU A 29 6.17 8.79 3.89
N PHE A 30 5.07 9.42 3.48
CA PHE A 30 4.51 9.29 2.13
C PHE A 30 4.37 10.63 1.40
N ASP A 31 5.17 11.62 1.80
CA ASP A 31 5.08 12.99 1.26
C ASP A 31 5.67 13.13 -0.15
N SER A 32 6.56 12.23 -0.55
CA SER A 32 7.11 12.14 -1.91
C SER A 32 7.15 10.69 -2.37
N TYR A 33 7.33 10.50 -3.68
CA TYR A 33 7.46 9.18 -4.28
C TYR A 33 8.63 8.40 -3.67
N GLU A 34 9.79 9.04 -3.52
CA GLU A 34 11.01 8.41 -3.01
C GLU A 34 10.85 7.96 -1.55
N LYS A 35 10.25 8.81 -0.71
CA LYS A 35 9.96 8.45 0.69
C LYS A 35 8.96 7.31 0.79
N ALA A 36 7.94 7.32 -0.07
CA ALA A 36 6.94 6.28 -0.10
C ALA A 36 7.53 4.93 -0.53
N ILE A 37 8.38 4.91 -1.58
CA ILE A 37 9.10 3.71 -2.01
C ILE A 37 10.03 3.20 -0.91
N GLY A 38 10.82 4.08 -0.28
CA GLY A 38 11.69 3.70 0.82
C GLY A 38 10.92 3.06 1.98
N THR A 39 9.83 3.70 2.41
CA THR A 39 8.96 3.17 3.46
C THR A 39 8.35 1.83 3.05
N ALA A 40 7.87 1.70 1.82
CA ALA A 40 7.29 0.45 1.30
C ALA A 40 8.31 -0.69 1.22
N ALA A 41 9.54 -0.40 0.83
CA ALA A 41 10.63 -1.39 0.79
C ALA A 41 10.97 -1.89 2.21
N THR A 42 11.05 -0.97 3.17
CA THR A 42 11.21 -1.31 4.58
C THR A 42 10.07 -2.20 5.08
N LEU A 43 8.81 -1.85 4.78
CA LEU A 43 7.65 -2.65 5.14
C LEU A 43 7.67 -4.06 4.52
N ALA A 44 7.91 -4.17 3.22
CA ALA A 44 7.99 -5.44 2.53
C ALA A 44 9.13 -6.32 3.08
N GLY A 45 10.29 -5.73 3.35
CA GLY A 45 11.45 -6.41 3.92
C GLY A 45 11.21 -6.94 5.33
N THR A 46 10.69 -6.11 6.24
CA THR A 46 10.38 -6.54 7.61
C THR A 46 9.23 -7.56 7.61
N LEU A 47 8.19 -7.38 6.78
CA LEU A 47 7.12 -8.37 6.62
C LEU A 47 7.66 -9.73 6.14
N HIS A 48 8.66 -9.73 5.26
CA HIS A 48 9.30 -10.97 4.83
C HIS A 48 10.01 -11.69 5.99
N GLN A 49 10.53 -10.95 6.97
CA GLN A 49 11.19 -11.52 8.16
C GLN A 49 10.19 -12.01 9.22
N LEU A 50 9.16 -11.23 9.51
CA LEU A 50 8.18 -11.55 10.56
C LEU A 50 7.09 -12.53 10.10
N GLY A 51 6.84 -12.60 8.80
CA GLY A 51 5.85 -13.48 8.20
C GLY A 51 4.45 -12.89 8.13
N ARG A 52 3.55 -13.60 7.42
CA ARG A 52 2.23 -13.12 7.01
C ARG A 52 1.28 -12.71 8.15
N GLY A 53 1.40 -13.37 9.31
CA GLY A 53 0.53 -13.13 10.47
C GLY A 53 0.97 -11.96 11.34
N ALA A 54 2.06 -11.28 10.98
CA ALA A 54 2.55 -10.14 11.73
C ALA A 54 1.53 -8.98 11.73
N THR A 55 1.58 -8.20 12.79
CA THR A 55 0.83 -6.95 12.96
C THR A 55 1.72 -5.77 12.59
N MET A 56 1.09 -4.62 12.30
CA MET A 56 1.85 -3.38 12.13
C MET A 56 2.59 -2.95 13.41
N ALA A 57 2.07 -3.30 14.60
CA ALA A 57 2.76 -3.04 15.86
C ALA A 57 4.09 -3.81 15.96
N GLU A 58 4.10 -5.10 15.58
CA GLU A 58 5.32 -5.92 15.55
C GLU A 58 6.32 -5.40 14.50
N LEU A 59 5.84 -4.99 13.32
CA LEU A 59 6.69 -4.38 12.30
C LEU A 59 7.37 -3.10 12.78
N VAL A 60 6.62 -2.23 13.47
CA VAL A 60 7.19 -1.00 14.04
C VAL A 60 8.18 -1.34 15.15
N GLY A 61 7.87 -2.31 16.02
CA GLY A 61 8.80 -2.76 17.05
C GLY A 61 10.10 -3.35 16.49
N ALA A 62 10.03 -3.99 15.32
CA ALA A 62 11.18 -4.58 14.63
C ALA A 62 11.97 -3.59 13.76
N THR A 63 11.47 -2.36 13.56
CA THR A 63 12.01 -1.46 12.53
C THR A 63 12.14 -0.02 13.01
N VAL A 64 13.34 0.56 12.86
CA VAL A 64 13.61 1.97 13.18
C VAL A 64 13.12 2.88 12.05
N GLY A 65 12.58 4.05 12.40
CA GLY A 65 12.20 5.10 11.45
C GLY A 65 10.80 4.99 10.87
N VAL A 66 10.02 4.00 11.33
CA VAL A 66 8.62 3.79 10.93
C VAL A 66 7.65 3.94 12.11
N GLU A 67 8.06 4.57 13.20
CA GLU A 67 7.27 4.72 14.44
C GLU A 67 5.94 5.43 14.20
N LYS A 68 5.90 6.32 13.20
CA LYS A 68 4.66 6.99 12.78
C LYS A 68 3.61 6.02 12.23
N LEU A 69 4.00 4.82 11.82
CA LEU A 69 3.07 3.77 11.39
C LEU A 69 2.28 3.15 12.55
N MET A 70 2.55 3.51 13.81
CA MET A 70 1.71 3.09 14.95
C MET A 70 0.25 3.50 14.81
N VAL A 71 -0.07 4.53 14.02
CA VAL A 71 -1.48 4.86 13.68
C VAL A 71 -2.20 3.73 12.93
N ALA A 72 -1.44 2.83 12.31
CA ALA A 72 -1.91 1.63 11.64
C ALA A 72 -1.68 0.35 12.47
N ALA A 73 -1.33 0.44 13.75
CA ALA A 73 -0.98 -0.73 14.59
C ALA A 73 -2.06 -1.82 14.62
N ALA A 74 -3.33 -1.44 14.51
CA ALA A 74 -4.47 -2.37 14.48
C ALA A 74 -4.64 -3.12 13.15
N PHE A 75 -3.84 -2.80 12.12
CA PHE A 75 -3.88 -3.51 10.84
C PHE A 75 -2.96 -4.72 10.87
N GLY A 76 -3.38 -5.77 10.15
CA GLY A 76 -2.46 -6.82 9.71
C GLY A 76 -1.34 -6.22 8.86
N ALA A 77 -0.12 -6.68 9.09
CA ALA A 77 1.07 -6.18 8.41
C ALA A 77 1.00 -6.37 6.89
N ALA A 78 0.61 -7.56 6.44
CA ALA A 78 0.44 -7.86 5.02
C ALA A 78 -0.61 -6.95 4.38
N ALA A 79 -1.73 -6.73 5.08
CA ALA A 79 -2.81 -5.85 4.63
C ALA A 79 -2.32 -4.41 4.42
N TYR A 80 -1.72 -3.81 5.45
CA TYR A 80 -1.28 -2.41 5.38
C TYR A 80 -0.12 -2.23 4.39
N THR A 81 0.83 -3.15 4.37
CA THR A 81 1.96 -3.14 3.41
C THR A 81 1.44 -3.19 1.96
N GLY A 82 0.52 -4.11 1.65
CA GLY A 82 -0.07 -4.20 0.32
C GLY A 82 -0.96 -3.00 -0.06
N ILE A 83 -1.71 -2.45 0.91
CA ILE A 83 -2.48 -1.21 0.70
C ILE A 83 -1.55 -0.03 0.37
N VAL A 84 -0.43 0.11 1.09
CA VAL A 84 0.57 1.15 0.85
C VAL A 84 1.17 0.99 -0.55
N ILE A 85 1.72 -0.19 -0.87
CA ILE A 85 2.36 -0.44 -2.17
C ILE A 85 1.37 -0.21 -3.33
N GLY A 86 0.14 -0.71 -3.22
CA GLY A 86 -0.91 -0.48 -4.21
C GLY A 86 -1.29 1.00 -4.34
N SER A 87 -1.34 1.74 -3.24
CA SER A 87 -1.62 3.18 -3.27
C SER A 87 -0.49 3.99 -3.89
N ILE A 88 0.77 3.57 -3.73
CA ILE A 88 1.91 4.17 -4.44
C ILE A 88 1.76 3.93 -5.93
N ALA A 89 1.46 2.70 -6.35
CA ALA A 89 1.29 2.39 -7.78
C ALA A 89 0.14 3.19 -8.41
N VAL A 90 -1.00 3.33 -7.73
CA VAL A 90 -2.12 4.17 -8.22
C VAL A 90 -1.70 5.64 -8.30
N ALA A 91 -1.01 6.16 -7.28
CA ALA A 91 -0.56 7.54 -7.28
C ALA A 91 0.47 7.81 -8.40
N SER A 92 1.42 6.89 -8.60
CA SER A 92 2.41 6.94 -9.67
C SER A 92 1.79 6.79 -11.05
N GLY A 93 0.83 5.87 -11.24
CA GLY A 93 0.13 5.70 -12.52
C GLY A 93 -0.76 6.89 -12.87
N ARG A 94 -1.44 7.50 -11.89
CA ARG A 94 -2.21 8.73 -12.11
C ARG A 94 -1.32 9.92 -12.41
N SER A 95 -0.21 10.03 -11.68
CA SER A 95 0.76 11.08 -11.94
C SER A 95 1.31 10.84 -13.34
N LEU A 96 1.94 9.71 -13.64
CA LEU A 96 2.77 9.51 -14.83
C LEU A 96 2.02 9.04 -16.09
N GLY A 97 0.88 8.35 -15.98
CA GLY A 97 0.32 7.53 -17.07
C GLY A 97 -1.20 7.45 -17.20
N CYS A 98 -1.97 8.38 -16.64
CA CYS A 98 -3.45 8.41 -16.69
C CYS A 98 -4.20 7.24 -16.01
N GLY A 99 -3.51 6.36 -15.29
CA GLY A 99 -4.11 5.20 -14.64
C GLY A 99 -3.09 4.12 -14.29
N SER A 100 -3.53 3.09 -13.59
CA SER A 100 -2.72 1.91 -13.29
C SER A 100 -3.59 0.66 -13.42
N SER A 101 -3.22 -0.23 -14.33
CA SER A 101 -3.79 -1.58 -14.42
C SER A 101 -3.10 -2.54 -13.45
N ILE A 102 -3.66 -3.73 -13.27
CA ILE A 102 -2.99 -4.82 -12.52
C ILE A 102 -1.65 -5.19 -13.18
N SER A 103 -1.55 -5.19 -14.51
CA SER A 103 -0.27 -5.46 -15.19
C SER A 103 0.78 -4.40 -14.86
N ASP A 104 0.40 -3.12 -14.78
CA ASP A 104 1.31 -2.04 -14.40
C ASP A 104 1.79 -2.21 -12.96
N MET A 105 0.91 -2.70 -12.08
CA MET A 105 1.25 -3.04 -10.70
C MET A 105 2.34 -4.10 -10.60
N PHE A 106 2.24 -5.17 -11.41
CA PHE A 106 3.25 -6.24 -11.42
C PHE A 106 4.61 -5.71 -11.87
N VAL A 107 4.63 -4.89 -12.93
CA VAL A 107 5.85 -4.24 -13.41
C VAL A 107 6.43 -3.32 -12.32
N PHE A 108 5.58 -2.48 -11.71
CA PHE A 108 5.96 -1.56 -10.66
C PHE A 108 6.60 -2.25 -9.45
N ILE A 109 6.00 -3.34 -8.95
CA ILE A 109 6.52 -4.12 -7.83
C ILE A 109 7.91 -4.68 -8.15
N ASN A 110 8.07 -5.26 -9.35
CA ASN A 110 9.34 -5.85 -9.76
C ASN A 110 10.44 -4.80 -9.92
N GLN A 111 10.13 -3.67 -10.58
CA GLN A 111 11.09 -2.59 -10.79
C GLN A 111 11.58 -1.97 -9.47
N ASN A 112 10.68 -1.81 -8.49
CA ASN A 112 11.01 -1.21 -7.20
C ASN A 112 11.40 -2.25 -6.14
N LYS A 113 11.46 -3.55 -6.48
CA LYS A 113 11.78 -4.67 -5.57
C LYS A 113 10.88 -4.72 -4.32
N LEU A 114 9.59 -4.39 -4.48
CA LEU A 114 8.61 -4.32 -3.38
C LEU A 114 7.87 -5.64 -3.14
N GLN A 115 8.53 -6.75 -3.48
CA GLN A 115 7.94 -8.08 -3.38
C GLN A 115 7.94 -8.52 -1.92
N PHE A 116 6.78 -8.87 -1.39
CA PHE A 116 6.63 -9.63 -0.15
C PHE A 116 6.03 -11.00 -0.48
N GLN A 117 6.20 -12.00 0.37
CA GLN A 117 5.68 -13.34 0.07
C GLN A 117 4.17 -13.26 -0.28
N GLY A 118 3.74 -13.97 -1.34
CA GLY A 118 2.35 -14.01 -1.77
C GLY A 118 1.75 -12.68 -2.27
N TRP A 119 2.56 -11.66 -2.58
CA TRP A 119 2.09 -10.37 -3.10
C TRP A 119 1.19 -10.50 -4.33
N ASN A 120 1.47 -11.44 -5.23
CA ASN A 120 0.67 -11.69 -6.43
C ASN A 120 -0.75 -12.15 -6.07
N THR A 121 -0.86 -13.14 -5.18
CA THR A 121 -2.14 -13.63 -4.65
C THR A 121 -2.88 -12.53 -3.88
N PHE A 122 -2.16 -11.70 -3.15
CA PHE A 122 -2.74 -10.57 -2.44
C PHE A 122 -3.47 -9.62 -3.39
N TYR A 123 -2.84 -9.18 -4.48
CA TYR A 123 -3.46 -8.21 -5.40
C TYR A 123 -4.55 -8.82 -6.28
N THR A 124 -4.49 -10.12 -6.58
CA THR A 124 -5.59 -10.81 -7.30
C THR A 124 -6.85 -10.92 -6.45
N HIS A 125 -6.71 -11.13 -5.13
CA HIS A 125 -7.86 -11.18 -4.20
C HIS A 125 -8.30 -9.80 -3.71
N ASN A 126 -7.50 -8.76 -3.92
CA ASN A 126 -7.78 -7.40 -3.47
C ASN A 126 -7.75 -6.36 -4.60
N PRO A 127 -8.48 -6.56 -5.72
CA PRO A 127 -8.47 -5.65 -6.86
C PRO A 127 -8.94 -4.24 -6.47
N GLN A 128 -9.79 -4.13 -5.44
CA GLN A 128 -10.32 -2.86 -4.94
C GLN A 128 -9.27 -1.87 -4.45
N ILE A 129 -8.02 -2.30 -4.22
CA ILE A 129 -6.90 -1.39 -3.88
C ILE A 129 -6.57 -0.48 -5.07
N MET A 130 -6.67 -1.01 -6.29
CA MET A 130 -6.38 -0.30 -7.55
C MET A 130 -7.65 0.17 -8.26
N ASP A 131 -8.67 -0.69 -8.30
CA ASP A 131 -9.94 -0.37 -8.93
C ASP A 131 -10.72 0.64 -8.07
N LYS A 132 -10.90 1.85 -8.60
CA LYS A 132 -11.63 2.93 -7.94
C LYS A 132 -13.14 2.78 -8.03
N SER A 133 -13.63 1.98 -8.98
CA SER A 133 -15.06 1.72 -9.17
C SER A 133 -15.59 0.57 -8.32
N HIS A 134 -14.69 -0.14 -7.63
CA HIS A 134 -15.05 -1.31 -6.85
C HIS A 134 -15.99 -0.95 -5.66
N PRO A 135 -17.18 -1.58 -5.56
CA PRO A 135 -18.23 -1.15 -4.61
C PRO A 135 -17.83 -1.29 -3.14
N PHE A 136 -16.94 -2.22 -2.81
CA PHE A 136 -16.50 -2.50 -1.43
C PHE A 136 -15.16 -1.84 -1.04
N ARG A 137 -14.72 -0.84 -1.81
CA ARG A 137 -13.41 -0.21 -1.60
C ARG A 137 -13.26 0.45 -0.23
N SER A 138 -14.31 1.10 0.28
CA SER A 138 -14.32 1.73 1.60
C SER A 138 -14.18 0.75 2.76
N ASN A 139 -14.47 -0.54 2.54
CA ASN A 139 -14.46 -1.56 3.59
C ASN A 139 -13.08 -2.21 3.77
N VAL A 140 -12.11 -1.89 2.91
CA VAL A 140 -10.77 -2.50 2.94
C VAL A 140 -10.08 -2.31 4.28
N GLY A 141 -10.00 -1.07 4.75
CA GLY A 141 -9.35 -0.74 6.01
C GLY A 141 -10.08 -1.31 7.22
N MET A 142 -11.41 -1.40 7.16
CA MET A 142 -12.19 -2.09 8.19
C MET A 142 -11.83 -3.57 8.24
N ARG A 143 -11.87 -4.26 7.10
CA ARG A 143 -11.50 -5.68 7.01
C ARG A 143 -10.05 -5.93 7.42
N ALA A 144 -9.13 -5.04 7.05
CA ALA A 144 -7.72 -5.14 7.40
C ALA A 144 -7.47 -5.04 8.91
N LYS A 145 -8.38 -4.42 9.66
CA LYS A 145 -8.38 -4.37 11.13
C LYS A 145 -9.13 -5.54 11.77
N SER A 146 -10.35 -5.83 11.29
CA SER A 146 -11.24 -6.80 11.93
C SER A 146 -10.96 -8.25 11.55
N SER A 147 -10.32 -8.46 10.39
CA SER A 147 -10.05 -9.78 9.81
C SER A 147 -8.72 -9.74 9.04
N PRO A 148 -7.59 -9.47 9.73
CA PRO A 148 -6.28 -9.33 9.10
C PRO A 148 -5.88 -10.57 8.30
N THR A 149 -6.32 -11.76 8.74
CA THR A 149 -6.13 -13.04 8.03
C THR A 149 -6.79 -13.09 6.66
N SER A 150 -7.80 -12.26 6.39
CA SER A 150 -8.45 -12.18 5.07
C SER A 150 -7.57 -11.52 3.99
N PHE A 151 -6.45 -10.92 4.41
CA PHE A 151 -5.41 -10.36 3.57
C PHE A 151 -4.12 -11.18 3.61
N GLU A 152 -4.09 -12.26 4.40
CA GLU A 152 -2.98 -13.19 4.39
C GLU A 152 -2.99 -13.98 3.08
N TYR A 153 -1.81 -14.12 2.50
CA TYR A 153 -1.58 -14.95 1.34
C TYR A 153 -1.34 -16.40 1.79
N ALA A 154 -1.81 -17.35 0.98
CA ALA A 154 -1.61 -18.79 1.21
C ALA A 154 -0.13 -19.18 1.16
#